data_AF-A0A223ZD64-F1
#
_entry.id   AF-A0A223ZD64-F1
#
_cell.length_a   1.000
_cell.length_b   1.000
_cell.length_c   1.000
_cell.angle_alpha   90.00
_cell.angle_beta   90.00
_cell.angle_gamma   90.00
#
_symmetry.space_group_name_H-M   'P 1'
#
loop_
_entity.id
_entity.type
_entity.pdbx_description
1 polymer ?
#
loop_
_entity_poly.entity_id
_entity_poly.type
_entity_poly.pdbx_seq_one_letter_code
_entity_poly.pdbx_strand_id
1 'polypeptide(L)'
;MKIKVYSLEGEAIDEMELPEIFNEEFRPDVIKRAVLSAQTARVQPWGPDPMAGKRTSAQSYGAGRGVAMVPRIKNGSRAAFVPQAVGGRRAHPPRPQKNYHERINRKERRLAIRSAVAATARKDLVEARGHRIENVPQLPLVVDDELSMIKRTADTREVFRKLGIMDDIVRAKEGKKIRAGKGKMRGRKYRTPRGPLIVVGDDKGITRGARNHPGVDVVRVENLNAELLAPGTHPGRLTVFTRSAIEKLDELFQ
;
A
#
# COMPACT_ATOMS: atom_id res chain seq x y z
N MET A 1 -1.42 2.04 29.40
CA MET A 1 -0.60 3.28 29.26
C MET A 1 -1.57 4.44 29.07
N LYS A 2 -1.44 5.56 29.77
CA LYS A 2 -2.33 6.71 29.56
C LYS A 2 -1.79 7.60 28.45
N ILE A 3 -2.67 8.12 27.60
CA ILE A 3 -2.32 8.98 26.47
C ILE A 3 -3.24 10.20 26.42
N LYS A 4 -2.72 11.35 26.03
CA LYS A 4 -3.50 12.59 25.97
C LYS A 4 -4.37 12.63 24.72
N VAL A 5 -5.55 13.22 24.80
CA VAL A 5 -6.42 13.49 23.67
C VAL A 5 -6.32 14.98 23.34
N TYR A 6 -6.03 15.28 22.08
CA TYR A 6 -5.82 16.65 21.61
C TYR A 6 -7.07 17.22 20.95
N SER A 7 -7.30 18.52 21.18
CA SER A 7 -8.29 19.32 20.46
C SER A 7 -7.88 19.59 19.01
N LEU A 8 -8.79 20.15 18.22
CA LEU A 8 -8.46 20.67 16.89
C LEU A 8 -7.45 21.84 16.93
N GLU A 9 -7.33 22.50 18.08
CA GLU A 9 -6.39 23.58 18.34
C GLU A 9 -4.98 23.08 18.70
N GLY A 10 -4.81 21.78 18.94
CA GLY A 10 -3.53 21.20 19.33
C GLY A 10 -3.24 21.27 20.84
N GLU A 11 -4.27 21.53 21.64
CA GLU A 11 -4.20 21.53 23.11
C GLU A 11 -4.66 20.19 23.68
N ALA A 12 -4.08 19.74 24.79
CA ALA A 12 -4.50 18.51 25.45
C ALA A 12 -5.78 18.76 26.27
N ILE A 13 -6.87 18.08 25.95
CA ILE A 13 -8.16 18.21 26.63
C ILE A 13 -8.34 17.13 27.70
N ASP A 14 -8.10 15.88 27.32
CA ASP A 14 -8.47 14.70 28.11
C ASP A 14 -7.32 13.68 28.14
N GLU A 15 -7.42 12.66 29.00
CA GLU A 15 -6.52 11.51 29.03
C GLU A 15 -7.32 10.22 28.88
N MET A 16 -6.85 9.32 28.02
CA MET A 16 -7.48 8.04 27.74
C MET A 16 -6.49 6.90 27.95
N GLU A 17 -7.00 5.72 28.31
CA GLU A 17 -6.20 4.51 28.40
C GLU A 17 -5.98 3.90 27.01
N LEU A 18 -4.72 3.64 26.70
CA LEU A 18 -4.30 3.01 25.45
C LEU A 18 -4.56 1.49 25.51
N PRO A 19 -5.28 0.91 24.54
CA PRO A 19 -5.56 -0.53 24.46
C PRO A 19 -4.32 -1.41 24.47
N GLU A 20 -4.48 -2.67 24.89
CA GLU A 20 -3.39 -3.66 24.96
C GLU A 20 -2.71 -3.92 23.61
N ILE A 21 -3.44 -3.71 22.51
CA ILE A 21 -2.97 -3.88 21.12
C ILE A 21 -1.69 -3.08 20.85
N PHE A 22 -1.52 -1.92 21.49
CA PHE A 22 -0.34 -1.09 21.31
C PHE A 22 0.91 -1.63 22.03
N ASN A 23 0.73 -2.57 22.96
CA ASN A 23 1.82 -3.26 23.67
C ASN A 23 2.18 -4.61 23.01
N GLU A 24 1.51 -5.00 21.93
CA GLU A 24 1.78 -6.25 21.20
C GLU A 24 3.23 -6.32 20.72
N GLU A 25 3.78 -7.54 20.66
CA GLU A 25 5.12 -7.77 20.16
C GLU A 25 5.28 -7.30 18.70
N PHE A 26 6.40 -6.63 18.43
CA PHE A 26 6.75 -6.18 17.09
C PHE A 26 7.26 -7.35 16.23
N ARG A 27 6.44 -7.78 15.26
CA ARG A 27 6.65 -8.94 14.39
C ARG A 27 6.64 -8.55 12.91
N PRO A 28 7.77 -8.05 12.37
CA PRO A 28 7.85 -7.59 10.98
C PRO A 28 7.67 -8.72 9.95
N ASP A 29 7.94 -9.98 10.32
CA ASP A 29 7.72 -11.19 9.53
C ASP A 29 6.23 -11.38 9.18
N VAL A 30 5.35 -11.29 10.18
CA VAL A 30 3.90 -11.46 10.02
C VAL A 30 3.31 -10.29 9.26
N ILE A 31 3.76 -9.05 9.56
CA ILE A 31 3.37 -7.84 8.83
C ILE A 31 3.71 -7.98 7.34
N LYS A 32 4.94 -8.41 7.02
CA LYS A 32 5.38 -8.59 5.64
C LYS A 32 4.48 -9.56 4.88
N ARG A 33 4.15 -10.71 5.47
CA ARG A 33 3.26 -11.70 4.83
C ARG A 33 1.86 -11.14 4.57
N ALA A 34 1.29 -10.43 5.53
CA ALA A 34 -0.03 -9.82 5.38
C ALA A 34 -0.06 -8.75 4.28
N VAL A 35 0.98 -7.92 4.20
CA VAL A 35 1.09 -6.89 3.16
C VAL A 35 1.26 -7.50 1.77
N LEU A 36 2.08 -8.55 1.63
CA LEU A 36 2.25 -9.27 0.35
C LEU A 36 0.94 -9.93 -0.09
N SER A 37 0.21 -10.58 0.82
CA SER A 37 -1.12 -11.13 0.57
C SER A 37 -2.10 -10.04 0.07
N ALA A 38 -2.14 -8.89 0.73
CA ALA A 38 -3.00 -7.76 0.34
C ALA A 38 -2.63 -7.19 -1.04
N GLN A 39 -1.33 -7.08 -1.34
CA GLN A 39 -0.85 -6.57 -2.63
C GLN A 39 -1.14 -7.53 -3.77
N THR A 40 -0.90 -8.82 -3.55
CA THR A 40 -1.12 -9.87 -4.55
C THR A 40 -2.59 -10.05 -4.89
N ALA A 41 -3.49 -9.85 -3.91
CA ALA A 41 -4.94 -9.89 -4.12
C ALA A 41 -5.46 -8.85 -5.14
N ARG A 42 -4.76 -7.73 -5.36
CA ARG A 42 -5.16 -6.67 -6.32
C ARG A 42 -4.54 -6.82 -7.70
N VAL A 43 -3.68 -7.83 -7.91
CA VAL A 43 -3.02 -8.04 -9.20
C VAL A 43 -4.04 -8.44 -10.25
N GLN A 44 -4.09 -7.68 -11.35
CA GLN A 44 -4.94 -8.02 -12.49
C GLN A 44 -4.28 -9.12 -13.34
N PRO A 45 -4.98 -10.23 -13.64
CA PRO A 45 -4.46 -11.26 -14.53
C PRO A 45 -4.09 -10.69 -15.90
N TRP A 46 -2.98 -11.17 -16.45
CA TRP A 46 -2.49 -10.75 -17.76
C TRP A 46 -1.83 -11.93 -18.49
N GLY A 47 -1.84 -11.87 -19.81
CA GLY A 47 -1.19 -12.83 -20.69
C GLY A 47 -1.29 -12.38 -22.15
N PRO A 48 -0.45 -12.93 -23.05
CA PRO A 48 -0.58 -12.70 -24.48
C PRO A 48 -1.72 -13.56 -25.06
N ASP A 49 -2.12 -13.27 -26.30
CA ASP A 49 -3.01 -14.14 -27.08
C ASP A 49 -2.45 -15.58 -27.09
N PRO A 50 -3.23 -16.62 -26.71
CA PRO A 50 -2.81 -18.02 -26.74
C PRO A 50 -2.23 -18.52 -28.08
N MET A 51 -2.64 -17.89 -29.19
CA MET A 51 -2.22 -18.22 -30.54
C MET A 51 -1.12 -17.28 -31.10
N ALA A 52 -0.62 -16.34 -30.28
CA ALA A 52 0.48 -15.46 -30.67
C ALA A 52 1.73 -16.25 -31.10
N GLY A 53 2.26 -15.94 -32.28
CA GLY A 53 3.41 -16.61 -32.87
C GLY A 53 3.16 -18.06 -33.33
N LYS A 54 1.92 -18.54 -33.26
CA LYS A 54 1.51 -19.90 -33.68
C LYS A 54 0.61 -19.93 -34.93
N ARG A 55 0.01 -18.80 -35.34
CA ARG A 55 -0.77 -18.69 -36.59
C ARG A 55 0.16 -18.73 -37.81
N THR A 56 0.76 -19.89 -38.08
CA THR A 56 1.70 -20.09 -39.20
C THR A 56 1.54 -21.48 -39.79
N SER A 57 1.74 -21.60 -41.10
CA SER A 57 1.76 -22.87 -41.84
C SER A 57 3.16 -23.52 -41.85
N ALA A 58 4.09 -23.05 -41.02
CA ALA A 58 5.49 -23.43 -41.05
C ALA A 58 5.72 -24.92 -40.76
N GLN A 59 6.59 -25.54 -41.53
CA GLN A 59 6.98 -26.94 -41.42
C GLN A 59 8.49 -27.07 -41.54
N SER A 60 9.08 -28.08 -40.91
CA SER A 60 10.52 -28.35 -41.06
C SER A 60 10.81 -28.87 -42.46
N TYR A 61 11.92 -28.44 -43.06
CA TYR A 61 12.35 -28.96 -44.35
C TYR A 61 13.01 -30.36 -44.26
N GLY A 62 13.29 -30.85 -43.05
CA GLY A 62 14.02 -32.10 -42.82
C GLY A 62 15.53 -31.96 -43.02
N ALA A 63 16.23 -33.10 -42.93
CA ALA A 63 17.67 -33.20 -43.11
C ALA A 63 18.08 -33.11 -44.60
N GLY A 64 19.40 -33.04 -44.87
CA GLY A 64 19.95 -33.15 -46.22
C GLY A 64 19.86 -31.88 -47.09
N ARG A 65 19.52 -30.72 -46.51
CA ARG A 65 19.36 -29.45 -47.24
C ARG A 65 20.36 -28.35 -46.86
N GLY A 66 21.44 -28.70 -46.13
CA GLY A 66 22.46 -27.74 -45.70
C GLY A 66 21.97 -26.63 -44.75
N VAL A 67 20.78 -26.79 -44.14
CA VAL A 67 20.17 -25.80 -43.25
C VAL A 67 19.61 -26.46 -41.99
N ALA A 68 19.49 -25.67 -40.91
CA ALA A 68 18.89 -26.13 -39.67
C ALA A 68 17.44 -26.60 -39.87
N MET A 69 17.07 -27.70 -39.20
CA MET A 69 15.75 -28.36 -39.26
C MET A 69 14.63 -27.61 -38.51
N VAL A 70 14.74 -26.29 -38.38
CA VAL A 70 13.70 -25.45 -37.78
C VAL A 70 12.50 -25.32 -38.74
N PRO A 71 11.26 -25.23 -38.23
CA PRO A 71 10.09 -24.96 -39.05
C PRO A 71 10.22 -23.64 -39.80
N ARG A 72 10.01 -23.67 -41.12
CA ARG A 72 10.03 -22.51 -42.01
C ARG A 72 8.71 -22.37 -42.74
N ILE A 73 8.34 -21.14 -43.09
CA ILE A 73 7.12 -20.86 -43.85
C ILE A 73 7.17 -21.62 -45.18
N LYS A 74 6.06 -22.22 -45.64
CA LYS A 74 6.07 -23.08 -46.83
C LYS A 74 6.62 -22.39 -48.08
N ASN A 75 6.28 -21.12 -48.27
CA ASN A 75 6.67 -20.34 -49.46
C ASN A 75 7.90 -19.44 -49.22
N GLY A 76 8.72 -19.72 -48.20
CA GLY A 76 9.90 -18.89 -47.95
C GLY A 76 10.87 -19.49 -46.94
N SER A 77 12.09 -18.94 -46.88
CA SER A 77 13.16 -19.48 -46.04
C SER A 77 13.10 -19.04 -44.57
N ARG A 78 12.13 -18.21 -44.17
CA ARG A 78 12.07 -17.66 -42.80
C ARG A 78 11.57 -18.69 -41.78
N ALA A 79 12.30 -18.84 -40.68
CA ALA A 79 11.89 -19.67 -39.55
C ALA A 79 10.71 -19.03 -38.81
N ALA A 80 9.74 -19.84 -38.39
CA ALA A 80 8.56 -19.42 -37.64
C ALA A 80 8.16 -20.49 -36.61
N PHE A 81 7.11 -20.22 -35.82
CA PHE A 81 6.61 -21.08 -34.74
C PHE A 81 7.53 -21.27 -33.53
N VAL A 82 8.85 -21.32 -33.73
CA VAL A 82 9.83 -21.63 -32.67
C VAL A 82 10.24 -20.41 -31.84
N PRO A 83 10.59 -20.57 -30.54
CA PRO A 83 10.88 -19.44 -29.65
C PRO A 83 12.10 -18.59 -30.00
N GLN A 84 13.11 -19.21 -30.61
CA GLN A 84 14.33 -18.51 -31.03
C GLN A 84 14.14 -17.69 -32.31
N ALA A 85 13.03 -17.88 -33.04
CA ALA A 85 12.77 -17.14 -34.28
C ALA A 85 12.09 -15.79 -34.00
N VAL A 86 12.46 -14.76 -34.77
CA VAL A 86 11.82 -13.43 -34.72
C VAL A 86 10.35 -13.54 -35.15
N GLY A 87 9.43 -13.27 -34.21
CA GLY A 87 7.98 -13.41 -34.40
C GLY A 87 7.43 -14.81 -34.11
N GLY A 88 8.27 -15.73 -33.63
CA GLY A 88 7.84 -17.06 -33.17
C GLY A 88 7.14 -17.04 -31.82
N ARG A 89 6.57 -18.18 -31.43
CA ARG A 89 5.86 -18.30 -30.15
C ARG A 89 6.83 -18.23 -28.98
N ARG A 90 6.44 -17.63 -27.86
CA ARG A 90 7.21 -17.77 -26.61
C ARG A 90 7.07 -19.21 -26.07
N ALA A 91 8.15 -19.78 -25.53
CA ALA A 91 8.15 -21.16 -25.00
C ALA A 91 7.17 -21.32 -23.81
N HIS A 92 7.32 -20.45 -22.80
CA HIS A 92 6.47 -20.39 -21.62
C HIS A 92 5.86 -18.98 -21.49
N PRO A 93 4.82 -18.65 -22.26
CA PRO A 93 4.16 -17.36 -22.14
C PRO A 93 3.43 -17.26 -20.79
N PRO A 94 3.34 -16.06 -20.19
CA PRO A 94 2.57 -15.86 -18.98
C PRO A 94 1.10 -16.18 -19.26
N ARG A 95 0.48 -16.92 -18.35
CA ARG A 95 -0.90 -17.35 -18.49
C ARG A 95 -1.82 -16.53 -17.57
N PRO A 96 -2.99 -16.08 -18.05
CA PRO A 96 -3.98 -15.44 -17.19
C PRO A 96 -4.43 -16.35 -16.04
N GLN A 97 -4.41 -17.68 -16.23
CA GLN A 97 -4.78 -18.67 -15.21
C GLN A 97 -3.77 -18.81 -14.06
N LYS A 98 -2.64 -18.09 -14.08
CA LYS A 98 -1.69 -18.11 -12.97
C LYS A 98 -2.39 -17.63 -11.70
N ASN A 99 -2.30 -18.39 -10.61
CA ASN A 99 -2.74 -17.89 -9.31
C ASN A 99 -1.75 -16.82 -8.83
N TYR A 100 -2.23 -15.58 -8.73
CA TYR A 100 -1.45 -14.46 -8.22
C TYR A 100 -1.64 -14.27 -6.71
N HIS A 101 -2.78 -14.67 -6.16
CA HIS A 101 -3.18 -14.32 -4.79
C HIS A 101 -2.55 -15.27 -3.77
N GLU A 102 -1.70 -14.72 -2.91
CA GLU A 102 -1.18 -15.41 -1.74
C GLU A 102 -2.21 -15.32 -0.61
N ARG A 103 -2.83 -16.46 -0.25
CA ARG A 103 -3.82 -16.50 0.83
C ARG A 103 -3.14 -16.44 2.21
N ILE A 104 -3.80 -15.80 3.16
CA ILE A 104 -3.37 -15.72 4.56
C ILE A 104 -4.51 -16.12 5.51
N ASN A 105 -4.16 -16.73 6.64
CA ASN A 105 -5.12 -17.09 7.67
C ASN A 105 -5.75 -15.84 8.30
N ARG A 106 -7.02 -15.93 8.70
CA ARG A 106 -7.72 -14.80 9.35
C ARG A 106 -7.05 -14.39 10.66
N LYS A 107 -6.62 -15.36 11.48
CA LYS A 107 -5.91 -15.13 12.76
C LYS A 107 -4.55 -14.46 12.54
N GLU A 108 -3.77 -14.96 11.58
CA GLU A 108 -2.47 -14.39 11.22
C GLU A 108 -2.60 -12.96 10.68
N ARG A 109 -3.63 -12.71 9.86
CA ARG A 109 -3.93 -11.35 9.37
C ARG A 109 -4.30 -10.39 10.50
N ARG A 110 -5.09 -10.83 11.49
CA ARG A 110 -5.42 -10.01 12.67
C ARG A 110 -4.18 -9.71 13.51
N LEU A 111 -3.33 -10.72 13.74
CA LEU A 111 -2.04 -10.53 14.42
C LEU A 111 -1.14 -9.52 13.69
N ALA A 112 -1.10 -9.56 12.36
CA ALA A 112 -0.36 -8.59 11.56
C ALA A 112 -0.84 -7.15 11.76
N ILE A 113 -2.16 -6.94 11.87
CA ILE A 113 -2.74 -5.61 12.12
C ILE A 113 -2.36 -5.14 13.53
N ARG A 114 -2.52 -5.98 14.55
CA ARG A 114 -2.14 -5.65 15.94
C ARG A 114 -0.66 -5.26 16.04
N SER A 115 0.22 -6.07 15.49
CA SER A 115 1.66 -5.78 15.47
C SER A 115 2.01 -4.51 14.67
N ALA A 116 1.30 -4.23 13.59
CA ALA A 116 1.48 -3.00 12.82
C ALA A 116 0.97 -1.75 13.55
N VAL A 117 -0.10 -1.88 14.36
CA VAL A 117 -0.61 -0.80 15.24
C VAL A 117 0.36 -0.54 16.39
N ALA A 118 0.87 -1.58 17.05
CA ALA A 118 1.90 -1.43 18.08
C ALA A 118 3.14 -0.68 17.57
N ALA A 119 3.53 -0.92 16.30
CA ALA A 119 4.65 -0.23 15.69
C ALA A 119 4.43 1.30 15.51
N THR A 120 3.20 1.80 15.50
CA THR A 120 2.92 3.24 15.36
C THR A 120 3.10 4.02 16.66
N ALA A 121 3.06 3.33 17.80
CA ALA A 121 3.36 3.92 19.12
C ALA A 121 4.87 4.10 19.35
N ARG A 122 5.71 3.32 18.67
CA ARG A 122 7.16 3.34 18.86
C ARG A 122 7.81 4.46 18.04
N LYS A 123 8.34 5.48 18.73
CA LYS A 123 9.03 6.63 18.12
C LYS A 123 10.16 6.20 17.16
N ASP A 124 11.03 5.28 17.58
CA ASP A 124 12.17 4.81 16.79
C ASP A 124 11.75 4.26 15.42
N LEU A 125 10.63 3.51 15.36
CA LEU A 125 10.15 2.90 14.13
C LEU A 125 9.55 3.95 13.18
N VAL A 126 8.88 4.96 13.74
CA VAL A 126 8.28 6.07 12.97
C VAL A 126 9.35 6.97 12.36
N GLU A 127 10.41 7.25 13.12
CA GLU A 127 11.57 8.00 12.63
C GLU A 127 12.39 7.19 11.61
N ALA A 128 12.64 5.91 11.87
CA ALA A 128 13.37 5.03 10.94
C ALA A 128 12.65 4.89 9.59
N ARG A 129 11.31 5.01 9.57
CA ARG A 129 10.51 5.05 8.34
C ARG A 129 10.70 6.37 7.55
N GLY A 130 11.18 7.41 8.21
CA GLY A 130 11.48 8.72 7.65
C GLY A 130 10.36 9.74 7.77
N HIS A 131 9.42 9.58 8.71
CA HIS A 131 8.45 10.61 9.03
C HIS A 131 9.10 11.78 9.78
N ARG A 132 8.61 13.00 9.55
CA ARG A 132 9.01 14.18 10.33
C ARG A 132 8.07 14.30 11.53
N ILE A 133 8.59 14.07 12.73
CA ILE A 133 7.80 14.05 13.97
C ILE A 133 8.30 15.02 15.05
N GLU A 134 9.24 15.90 14.72
CA GLU A 134 9.86 16.85 15.67
C GLU A 134 8.83 17.74 16.37
N ASN A 135 7.81 18.18 15.63
CA ASN A 135 6.74 19.05 16.12
C ASN A 135 5.49 18.30 16.59
N VAL A 136 5.50 16.95 16.54
CA VAL A 136 4.35 16.13 16.96
C VAL A 136 4.46 15.88 18.47
N PRO A 137 3.42 16.21 19.26
CA PRO A 137 3.55 16.22 20.72
C PRO A 137 3.67 14.81 21.33
N GLN A 138 3.05 13.80 20.71
CA GLN A 138 3.09 12.42 21.19
C GLN A 138 2.84 11.40 20.07
N LEU A 139 3.18 10.13 20.32
CA LEU A 139 2.88 8.99 19.46
C LEU A 139 2.25 7.84 20.26
N PRO A 140 1.19 7.19 19.75
CA PRO A 140 0.38 7.61 18.61
C PRO A 140 -0.38 8.92 18.89
N LEU A 141 -0.67 9.71 17.86
CA LEU A 141 -1.42 10.97 18.06
C LEU A 141 -2.91 10.67 18.17
N VAL A 142 -3.56 11.15 19.23
CA VAL A 142 -4.99 10.97 19.49
C VAL A 142 -5.66 12.32 19.48
N VAL A 143 -6.71 12.47 18.68
CA VAL A 143 -7.46 13.72 18.49
C VAL A 143 -8.93 13.47 18.82
N ASP A 144 -9.63 14.52 19.21
CA ASP A 144 -11.07 14.47 19.44
C ASP A 144 -11.87 14.08 18.16
N ASP A 145 -13.07 13.54 18.37
CA ASP A 145 -13.95 13.06 17.31
C ASP A 145 -14.51 14.18 16.42
N GLU A 146 -14.42 15.44 16.84
CA GLU A 146 -14.71 16.61 15.99
C GLU A 146 -13.91 16.59 14.67
N LEU A 147 -12.71 15.99 14.66
CA LEU A 147 -11.89 15.83 13.45
C LEU A 147 -12.66 15.09 12.34
N SER A 148 -13.55 14.16 12.70
CA SER A 148 -14.35 13.39 11.73
C SER A 148 -15.36 14.25 10.95
N MET A 149 -15.75 15.40 11.49
CA MET A 149 -16.80 16.26 10.95
C MET A 149 -16.30 17.27 9.92
N ILE A 150 -14.99 17.51 9.86
CA ILE A 150 -14.40 18.55 9.00
C ILE A 150 -14.50 18.15 7.53
N LYS A 151 -15.25 18.93 6.74
CA LYS A 151 -15.52 18.65 5.31
C LYS A 151 -14.59 19.38 4.36
N ARG A 152 -14.03 20.52 4.78
CA ARG A 152 -13.22 21.40 3.91
C ARG A 152 -11.73 21.13 4.09
N THR A 153 -11.00 21.19 2.97
CA THR A 153 -9.55 20.98 2.95
C THR A 153 -8.77 22.14 3.56
N ALA A 154 -9.32 23.36 3.52
CA ALA A 154 -8.71 24.53 4.17
C ALA A 154 -8.66 24.34 5.69
N ASP A 155 -9.81 24.04 6.29
CA ASP A 155 -9.96 23.82 7.73
C ASP A 155 -9.07 22.67 8.22
N THR A 156 -9.08 21.51 7.55
CA THR A 156 -8.17 20.39 7.90
C THR A 156 -6.69 20.76 7.80
N ARG A 157 -6.31 21.66 6.89
CA ARG A 157 -4.92 22.13 6.77
C ARG A 157 -4.49 22.95 7.98
N GLU A 158 -5.39 23.75 8.52
CA GLU A 158 -5.13 24.55 9.72
C GLU A 158 -4.97 23.65 10.94
N VAL A 159 -5.86 22.67 11.11
CA VAL A 159 -5.76 21.65 12.16
C VAL A 159 -4.43 20.89 12.08
N PHE A 160 -4.01 20.47 10.88
CA PHE A 160 -2.73 19.77 10.69
C PHE A 160 -1.50 20.61 11.01
N ARG A 161 -1.60 21.94 10.86
CA ARG A 161 -0.54 22.87 11.28
C ARG A 161 -0.47 22.94 12.80
N LYS A 162 -1.63 23.06 13.47
CA LYS A 162 -1.72 23.13 14.93
C LYS A 162 -1.26 21.83 15.61
N LEU A 163 -1.60 20.68 15.02
CA LEU A 163 -1.15 19.36 15.48
C LEU A 163 0.31 19.01 15.15
N GLY A 164 1.03 19.88 14.42
CA GLY A 164 2.44 19.64 14.07
C GLY A 164 2.70 18.58 12.99
N ILE A 165 1.66 18.03 12.36
CA ILE A 165 1.78 16.99 11.32
C ILE A 165 2.03 17.54 9.90
N MET A 166 1.92 18.86 9.73
CA MET A 166 2.06 19.51 8.43
C MET A 166 3.43 19.27 7.79
N ASP A 167 4.50 19.15 8.58
CA ASP A 167 5.86 18.93 8.06
C ASP A 167 5.99 17.59 7.34
N ASP A 168 5.29 16.55 7.80
CA ASP A 168 5.27 15.25 7.12
C ASP A 168 4.47 15.32 5.80
N ILE A 169 3.42 16.14 5.74
CA ILE A 169 2.65 16.38 4.51
C ILE A 169 3.47 17.19 3.51
N VAL A 170 4.25 18.19 3.97
CA VAL A 170 5.19 18.93 3.13
C VAL A 170 6.26 17.99 2.56
N ARG A 171 6.83 17.10 3.39
CA ARG A 171 7.74 16.04 2.92
C ARG A 171 7.09 15.18 1.83
N ALA A 172 5.84 14.76 2.01
CA ALA A 172 5.13 13.97 1.00
C ALA A 172 4.87 14.77 -0.29
N LYS A 173 4.60 16.07 -0.20
CA LYS A 173 4.42 16.97 -1.35
C LYS A 173 5.72 17.12 -2.16
N GLU A 174 6.82 17.46 -1.48
CA GLU A 174 8.15 17.66 -2.10
C GLU A 174 8.74 16.36 -2.63
N GLY A 175 8.46 15.24 -1.96
CA GLY A 175 8.93 13.93 -2.38
C GLY A 175 8.21 13.35 -3.59
N LYS A 176 7.22 14.05 -4.17
CA LYS A 176 6.54 13.62 -5.40
C LYS A 176 7.51 13.67 -6.58
N LYS A 177 7.90 12.49 -7.07
CA LYS A 177 8.84 12.34 -8.19
C LYS A 177 8.23 11.57 -9.35
N ILE A 178 8.76 11.75 -10.56
CA ILE A 178 8.40 10.91 -11.71
C ILE A 178 8.99 9.51 -11.49
N ARG A 179 8.18 8.47 -11.70
CA ARG A 179 8.57 7.08 -11.57
C ARG A 179 9.62 6.72 -12.63
N ALA A 180 10.73 6.13 -12.18
CA ALA A 180 11.74 5.57 -13.07
C ALA A 180 11.20 4.35 -13.87
N GLY A 181 11.72 4.17 -15.08
CA GLY A 181 11.37 3.04 -15.95
C GLY A 181 10.04 3.16 -16.71
N LYS A 182 9.61 2.05 -17.33
CA LYS A 182 8.45 2.01 -18.26
C LYS A 182 7.08 2.14 -17.56
N GLY A 183 7.03 2.03 -16.24
CA GLY A 183 5.79 2.18 -15.47
C GLY A 183 5.13 3.56 -15.65
N LYS A 184 5.93 4.59 -15.97
CA LYS A 184 5.44 5.94 -16.24
C LYS A 184 4.49 6.04 -17.44
N MET A 185 4.65 5.15 -18.43
CA MET A 185 3.79 5.08 -19.61
C MET A 185 2.48 4.30 -19.35
N ARG A 186 2.37 3.58 -18.23
CA ARG A 186 1.25 2.69 -17.91
C ARG A 186 0.34 3.28 -16.82
N GLY A 187 0.07 4.59 -16.90
CA GLY A 187 -0.78 5.32 -15.94
C GLY A 187 -0.16 5.56 -14.55
N ARG A 188 1.08 5.14 -14.28
CA ARG A 188 1.74 5.24 -12.98
C ARG A 188 2.93 6.21 -13.01
N LYS A 189 2.72 7.40 -13.58
CA LYS A 189 3.77 8.41 -13.85
C LYS A 189 4.40 8.97 -12.58
N TYR A 190 3.61 9.27 -11.55
CA TYR A 190 4.11 9.88 -10.31
C TYR A 190 4.24 8.84 -9.19
N ARG A 191 5.24 9.01 -8.33
CA ARG A 191 5.40 8.31 -7.05
C ARG A 191 5.43 9.38 -5.96
N THR A 192 4.50 9.29 -5.03
CA THR A 192 4.42 10.15 -3.84
C THR A 192 4.79 9.32 -2.61
N PRO A 193 5.59 9.84 -1.68
CA PRO A 193 5.80 9.22 -0.37
C PRO A 193 4.48 9.05 0.38
N ARG A 194 4.44 8.07 1.29
CA ARG A 194 3.29 7.88 2.19
C ARG A 194 3.51 8.77 3.41
N GLY A 195 2.55 9.68 3.64
CA GLY A 195 2.51 10.58 4.79
C GLY A 195 1.66 10.00 5.92
N PRO A 196 0.98 10.84 6.71
CA PRO A 196 0.21 10.38 7.85
C PRO A 196 -1.01 9.55 7.41
N LEU A 197 -1.46 8.66 8.28
CA LEU A 197 -2.72 7.93 8.14
C LEU A 197 -3.67 8.44 9.21
N ILE A 198 -4.89 8.80 8.82
CA ILE A 198 -5.93 9.23 9.75
C ILE A 198 -6.90 8.06 9.90
N VAL A 199 -7.06 7.59 11.13
CA VAL A 199 -7.96 6.52 11.49
C VAL A 199 -9.12 7.10 12.29
N VAL A 200 -10.33 6.95 11.76
CA VAL A 200 -11.55 7.48 12.38
C VAL A 200 -12.51 6.37 12.78
N GLY A 201 -13.26 6.58 13.86
CA GLY A 201 -14.34 5.67 14.27
C GLY A 201 -15.48 5.64 13.26
N ASP A 202 -15.97 6.82 12.89
CA ASP A 202 -17.00 7.03 11.86
C ASP A 202 -16.63 8.18 10.93
N ASP A 203 -16.92 8.05 9.63
CA ASP A 203 -16.64 9.08 8.64
C ASP A 203 -17.85 10.00 8.46
N LYS A 204 -17.80 11.19 9.07
CA LYS A 204 -18.84 12.24 8.96
C LYS A 204 -18.51 13.29 7.88
N GLY A 205 -17.47 13.07 7.06
CA GLY A 205 -17.07 13.99 5.99
C GLY A 205 -15.56 14.20 5.86
N ILE A 206 -14.77 13.74 6.83
CA ILE A 206 -13.31 13.88 6.86
C ILE A 206 -12.61 13.28 5.63
N THR A 207 -13.15 12.21 5.04
CA THR A 207 -12.59 11.66 3.79
C THR A 207 -12.61 12.70 2.67
N ARG A 208 -13.64 13.57 2.60
CA ARG A 208 -13.71 14.65 1.61
C ARG A 208 -12.73 15.78 1.94
N GLY A 209 -12.61 16.13 3.22
CA GLY A 209 -11.72 17.19 3.69
C GLY A 209 -10.25 16.86 3.48
N ALA A 210 -9.84 15.63 3.82
CA ALA A 210 -8.43 15.27 3.91
C ALA A 210 -7.84 14.54 2.69
N ARG A 211 -8.66 13.93 1.80
CA ARG A 211 -8.14 13.17 0.63
C ARG A 211 -7.28 13.96 -0.36
N ASN A 212 -7.38 15.29 -0.35
CA ASN A 212 -6.64 16.15 -1.27
C ASN A 212 -5.21 16.44 -0.77
N HIS A 213 -4.91 16.17 0.51
CA HIS A 213 -3.58 16.39 1.06
C HIS A 213 -2.59 15.34 0.54
N PRO A 214 -1.38 15.76 0.09
CA PRO A 214 -0.40 14.82 -0.43
C PRO A 214 0.02 13.77 0.60
N GLY A 215 -0.13 12.49 0.25
CA GLY A 215 0.35 11.37 1.07
C GLY A 215 -0.51 11.04 2.29
N VAL A 216 -1.60 11.78 2.53
CA VAL A 216 -2.57 11.51 3.59
C VAL A 216 -3.56 10.45 3.09
N ASP A 217 -3.75 9.40 3.89
CA ASP A 217 -4.82 8.43 3.67
C ASP A 217 -5.79 8.51 4.87
N VAL A 218 -7.09 8.36 4.62
CA VAL A 218 -8.14 8.36 5.66
C VAL A 218 -8.85 7.01 5.62
N VAL A 219 -9.03 6.39 6.79
CA VAL A 219 -9.56 5.03 6.91
C VAL A 219 -10.45 4.92 8.15
N ARG A 220 -11.56 4.19 8.03
CA ARG A 220 -12.38 3.81 9.19
C ARG A 220 -11.76 2.60 9.89
N VAL A 221 -11.86 2.51 11.22
CA VAL A 221 -11.26 1.40 11.99
C VAL A 221 -11.62 0.01 11.44
N GLU A 222 -12.88 -0.19 11.08
CA GLU A 222 -13.38 -1.46 10.51
C GLU A 222 -12.65 -1.89 9.23
N ASN A 223 -12.14 -0.93 8.46
CA ASN A 223 -11.46 -1.15 7.19
C ASN A 223 -9.93 -1.04 7.32
N LEU A 224 -9.40 -1.00 8.54
CA LEU A 224 -7.97 -0.94 8.79
C LEU A 224 -7.29 -2.22 8.31
N ASN A 225 -6.18 -2.06 7.60
CA ASN A 225 -5.41 -3.18 7.09
C ASN A 225 -3.91 -2.98 7.33
N ALA A 226 -3.15 -4.08 7.31
CA ALA A 226 -1.71 -4.04 7.53
C ALA A 226 -0.96 -3.24 6.45
N GLU A 227 -1.49 -3.14 5.22
CA GLU A 227 -0.86 -2.34 4.16
C GLU A 227 -0.97 -0.83 4.40
N LEU A 228 -2.06 -0.35 4.98
CA LEU A 228 -2.25 1.06 5.29
C LEU A 228 -1.33 1.51 6.43
N LEU A 229 -1.15 0.64 7.43
CA LEU A 229 -0.26 0.85 8.58
C LEU A 229 1.22 0.64 8.21
N ALA A 230 1.53 -0.34 7.35
CA ALA A 230 2.89 -0.70 6.95
C ALA A 230 3.05 -0.81 5.42
N PRO A 231 2.82 0.26 4.63
CA PRO A 231 2.83 0.15 3.19
C PRO A 231 4.25 -0.12 2.70
N GLY A 232 4.38 -1.11 1.83
CA GLY A 232 5.67 -1.61 1.38
C GLY A 232 6.39 -2.48 2.40
N THR A 233 5.68 -3.05 3.38
CA THR A 233 6.22 -3.92 4.45
C THR A 233 7.07 -3.17 5.48
N HIS A 234 7.01 -1.84 5.48
CA HIS A 234 7.70 -0.96 6.43
C HIS A 234 6.70 -0.38 7.44
N PRO A 235 6.64 -0.94 8.66
CA PRO A 235 5.75 -0.47 9.73
C PRO A 235 6.24 0.83 10.36
N GLY A 236 5.49 1.38 11.32
CA GLY A 236 5.79 2.68 11.93
C GLY A 236 5.31 3.85 11.08
N ARG A 237 4.15 3.72 10.42
CA ARG A 237 3.54 4.89 9.77
C ARG A 237 3.05 5.88 10.84
N LEU A 238 3.26 7.18 10.62
CA LEU A 238 2.65 8.21 11.46
C LEU A 238 1.11 8.10 11.36
N THR A 239 0.47 7.74 12.46
CA THR A 239 -0.98 7.54 12.52
C THR A 239 -1.62 8.52 13.50
N VAL A 240 -2.70 9.15 13.07
CA VAL A 240 -3.58 9.98 13.89
C VAL A 240 -4.87 9.21 14.11
N PHE A 241 -5.22 8.94 15.34
CA PHE A 241 -6.46 8.27 15.73
C PHE A 241 -7.46 9.28 16.28
N THR A 242 -8.75 9.08 16.02
CA THR A 242 -9.79 9.75 16.80
C THR A 242 -10.07 9.00 18.09
N ARG A 243 -10.64 9.65 19.10
CA ARG A 243 -11.04 9.02 20.36
C ARG A 243 -11.89 7.76 20.13
N SER A 244 -12.99 7.90 19.39
CA SER A 244 -13.87 6.77 19.01
C SER A 244 -13.14 5.67 18.23
N ALA A 245 -12.06 5.99 17.52
CA ALA A 245 -11.29 4.99 16.80
C ALA A 245 -10.52 4.06 17.73
N ILE A 246 -9.99 4.59 18.84
CA ILE A 246 -9.24 3.80 19.83
C ILE A 246 -10.18 2.89 20.63
N GLU A 247 -11.34 3.41 21.04
CA GLU A 247 -12.37 2.62 21.73
C GLU A 247 -12.83 1.43 20.86
N LYS A 248 -13.16 1.67 19.59
CA LYS A 248 -13.53 0.58 18.66
C LYS A 248 -12.37 -0.38 18.34
N LEU A 249 -11.12 0.08 18.40
CA LEU A 249 -9.97 -0.80 18.18
C LEU A 249 -9.85 -1.85 19.28
N ASP A 250 -10.13 -1.47 20.52
CA ASP A 250 -10.12 -2.37 21.67
C ASP A 250 -11.16 -3.49 21.50
N GLU A 251 -12.41 -3.11 21.17
CA GLU A 251 -13.51 -4.07 20.95
C GLU A 251 -13.25 -5.06 19.80
N LEU A 252 -12.58 -4.62 18.73
CA LEU A 252 -12.39 -5.44 17.52
C LEU A 252 -11.25 -6.46 17.62
N PHE A 253 -10.29 -6.22 18.52
CA PHE A 253 -9.03 -6.96 18.57
C PHE A 253 -8.66 -7.51 19.95
N GLN A 254 -9.53 -7.33 20.97
CA GLN A 254 -9.64 -8.26 22.09
C GLN A 254 -9.84 -9.71 21.62
#